data_AF-A0A1Q4G0W0-F1
#
_entry.id   AF-A0A1Q4G0W0-F1
#
_cell.length_a   1.000
_cell.length_b   1.000
_cell.length_c   1.000
_cell.angle_alpha   90.00
_cell.angle_beta   90.00
_cell.angle_gamma   90.00
#
_symmetry.space_group_name_H-M   'P 1'
#
loop_
_entity.id
_entity.type
_entity.pdbx_description
1 polymer ?
#
loop_
_entity_poly.entity_id
_entity_poly.type
_entity_poly.pdbx_seq_one_letter_code
_entity_poly.pdbx_strand_id
1 'polypeptide(L)'
;MVSAPKPLQARYDAATNLAALLDSVKSRADTGDAEALRLAAAAGSECFSSQAFVNRAANFRRGAERFSEPERSVALRHNDVQEQRCHDLIAQKALTPALVRESLERAAAAGDMVASTIKLDEQWADMPPNELKEKLRGIVASRDGEAIGLMATMLGPREEEPTLNGPFAGTQDDYIAWLLVACDLGRDCSPNSRLLRELCLTTNRCPPGDYRDYVRASLATPQQFQSALVKEKTLLGLITDGRFQEIFP
;
A
#
# COMPACT_ATOMS: atom_id res chain seq x y z
N MET A 1 14.68 -16.70 -2.20
CA MET A 1 13.49 -16.76 -3.06
C MET A 1 12.61 -15.58 -2.68
N VAL A 2 12.37 -14.66 -3.62
CA VAL A 2 11.43 -13.53 -3.44
C VAL A 2 10.03 -14.12 -3.22
N SER A 3 9.27 -13.60 -2.26
CA SER A 3 7.88 -14.04 -2.05
C SER A 3 7.09 -13.66 -3.29
N ALA A 4 6.51 -14.64 -3.98
CA ALA A 4 5.64 -14.35 -5.13
C ALA A 4 4.38 -13.63 -4.62
N PRO A 5 3.82 -12.66 -5.39
CA PRO A 5 2.55 -12.06 -5.05
C PRO A 5 1.51 -13.15 -4.79
N LYS A 6 0.71 -13.01 -3.73
CA LYS A 6 -0.36 -13.97 -3.47
C LYS A 6 -1.29 -14.06 -4.70
N PRO A 7 -1.82 -15.24 -5.05
CA PRO A 7 -2.52 -15.44 -6.33
C PRO A 7 -3.73 -14.52 -6.55
N LEU A 8 -4.46 -14.09 -5.50
CA LEU A 8 -5.55 -13.13 -5.69
C LEU A 8 -5.05 -11.69 -5.72
N GLN A 9 -3.95 -11.35 -5.07
CA GLN A 9 -3.37 -10.00 -5.16
C GLN A 9 -3.03 -9.64 -6.62
N ALA A 10 -2.32 -10.52 -7.32
CA ALA A 10 -1.98 -10.29 -8.73
C ALA A 10 -3.25 -10.15 -9.62
N ARG A 11 -4.30 -10.93 -9.32
CA ARG A 11 -5.60 -10.79 -10.01
C ARG A 11 -6.28 -9.46 -9.70
N TYR A 12 -6.17 -8.97 -8.47
CA TYR A 12 -6.69 -7.67 -8.05
C TYR A 12 -6.00 -6.51 -8.76
N ASP A 13 -4.67 -6.56 -8.85
CA ASP A 13 -3.88 -5.52 -9.52
C ASP A 13 -4.20 -5.47 -11.02
N ALA A 14 -4.36 -6.63 -11.67
CA ALA A 14 -4.68 -6.73 -13.09
C ALA A 14 -6.17 -6.50 -13.45
N ALA A 15 -7.10 -6.50 -12.48
CA ALA A 15 -8.53 -6.45 -12.78
C ALA A 15 -8.96 -5.12 -13.40
N THR A 16 -9.77 -5.17 -14.46
CA THR A 16 -10.38 -3.96 -15.04
C THR A 16 -11.80 -3.71 -14.52
N ASN A 17 -12.40 -4.69 -13.83
CA ASN A 17 -13.72 -4.60 -13.21
C ASN A 17 -13.68 -5.26 -11.83
N LEU A 18 -13.78 -4.44 -10.77
CA LEU A 18 -13.69 -4.92 -9.39
C LEU A 18 -14.96 -5.63 -8.93
N ALA A 19 -16.15 -5.30 -9.46
CA ALA A 19 -17.36 -6.04 -9.13
C ALA A 19 -17.27 -7.50 -9.59
N ALA A 20 -16.87 -7.72 -10.86
CA ALA A 20 -16.69 -9.06 -11.41
C ALA A 20 -15.61 -9.87 -10.66
N LEU A 21 -14.52 -9.21 -10.24
CA LEU A 21 -13.50 -9.86 -9.42
C LEU A 21 -14.07 -10.29 -8.06
N LEU A 22 -14.78 -9.39 -7.36
CA LEU A 22 -15.37 -9.69 -6.05
C LEU A 22 -16.39 -10.82 -6.14
N ASP A 23 -17.24 -10.83 -7.17
CA ASP A 23 -18.17 -11.93 -7.41
C ASP A 23 -17.45 -13.27 -7.58
N SER A 24 -16.31 -13.28 -8.30
CA SER A 24 -15.52 -14.49 -8.52
C SER A 24 -14.87 -15.06 -7.25
N VAL A 25 -14.70 -14.24 -6.20
CA VAL A 25 -14.11 -14.66 -4.91
C VAL A 25 -15.13 -14.65 -3.76
N LYS A 26 -16.41 -14.33 -4.04
CA LYS A 26 -17.46 -14.17 -3.04
C LYS A 26 -17.58 -15.37 -2.11
N SER A 27 -17.68 -16.59 -2.67
CA SER A 27 -17.80 -17.81 -1.87
C SER A 27 -16.61 -18.01 -0.93
N ARG A 28 -15.39 -17.62 -1.34
CA ARG A 28 -14.19 -17.72 -0.49
C ARG A 28 -14.28 -16.74 0.68
N ALA A 29 -14.67 -15.49 0.40
CA ALA A 29 -14.86 -14.46 1.42
C ALA A 29 -15.98 -14.86 2.41
N ASP A 30 -17.09 -15.42 1.92
CA ASP A 30 -18.20 -15.90 2.74
C ASP A 30 -17.74 -17.03 3.69
N THR A 31 -16.82 -17.88 3.26
CA THR A 31 -16.20 -18.94 4.09
C THR A 31 -15.00 -18.48 4.95
N GLY A 32 -14.67 -17.19 4.93
CA GLY A 32 -13.61 -16.63 5.79
C GLY A 32 -12.19 -16.69 5.21
N ASP A 33 -12.02 -16.86 3.89
CA ASP A 33 -10.71 -16.79 3.25
C ASP A 33 -10.09 -15.39 3.42
N ALA A 34 -8.92 -15.36 4.06
CA ALA A 34 -8.26 -14.12 4.48
C ALA A 34 -7.92 -13.21 3.29
N GLU A 35 -7.48 -13.80 2.17
CA GLU A 35 -7.08 -13.04 0.98
C GLU A 35 -8.32 -12.48 0.28
N ALA A 36 -9.38 -13.27 0.11
CA ALA A 36 -10.63 -12.80 -0.49
C ALA A 36 -11.30 -11.68 0.34
N LEU A 37 -11.28 -11.79 1.67
CA LEU A 37 -11.74 -10.73 2.58
C LEU A 37 -10.94 -9.44 2.43
N ARG A 38 -9.60 -9.55 2.34
CA ARG A 38 -8.74 -8.40 2.09
C ARG A 38 -9.04 -7.74 0.74
N LEU A 39 -9.29 -8.52 -0.31
CA LEU A 39 -9.68 -7.98 -1.62
C LEU A 39 -10.99 -7.19 -1.55
N ALA A 40 -11.98 -7.67 -0.79
CA ALA A 40 -13.23 -6.96 -0.56
C ALA A 40 -12.99 -5.60 0.14
N ALA A 41 -12.15 -5.59 1.17
CA ALA A 41 -11.74 -4.34 1.83
C ALA A 41 -11.02 -3.39 0.86
N ALA A 42 -10.04 -3.88 0.10
CA ALA A 42 -9.26 -3.08 -0.84
C ALA A 42 -10.14 -2.45 -1.93
N ALA A 43 -11.03 -3.24 -2.54
CA ALA A 43 -11.98 -2.75 -3.54
C ALA A 43 -12.94 -1.71 -2.96
N GLY A 44 -13.43 -1.95 -1.74
CA GLY A 44 -14.28 -1.02 -1.02
C GLY A 44 -13.57 0.32 -0.79
N SER A 45 -12.35 0.31 -0.25
CA SER A 45 -11.55 1.52 -0.04
C SER A 45 -11.23 2.24 -1.36
N GLU A 46 -10.82 1.51 -2.40
CA GLU A 46 -10.46 2.07 -3.71
C GLU A 46 -11.65 2.80 -4.36
N CYS A 47 -12.85 2.21 -4.30
CA CYS A 47 -14.03 2.72 -4.99
C CYS A 47 -14.93 3.64 -4.15
N PHE A 48 -14.80 3.64 -2.82
CA PHE A 48 -15.67 4.40 -1.93
C PHE A 48 -15.70 5.90 -2.26
N SER A 49 -14.53 6.50 -2.54
CA SER A 49 -14.43 7.93 -2.88
C SER A 49 -15.21 8.29 -4.17
N SER A 50 -15.18 7.42 -5.18
CA SER A 50 -15.97 7.61 -6.40
C SER A 50 -17.48 7.45 -6.15
N GLN A 51 -17.89 6.59 -5.20
CA GLN A 51 -19.29 6.48 -4.80
C GLN A 51 -19.75 7.72 -4.01
N ALA A 52 -18.93 8.20 -3.07
CA ALA A 52 -19.26 9.34 -2.21
C ALA A 52 -19.32 10.67 -2.97
N PHE A 53 -18.53 10.80 -4.04
CA PHE A 53 -18.40 12.03 -4.82
C PHE A 53 -18.73 11.79 -6.30
N VAL A 54 -20.02 11.91 -6.66
CA VAL A 54 -20.56 11.60 -8.00
C VAL A 54 -19.82 12.32 -9.16
N ASN A 55 -19.27 13.52 -8.91
CA ASN A 55 -18.52 14.29 -9.91
C ASN A 55 -16.99 14.15 -9.80
N ARG A 56 -16.46 13.22 -8.99
CA ARG A 56 -15.02 13.08 -8.70
C ARG A 56 -14.18 12.99 -9.97
N ALA A 57 -14.54 12.08 -10.87
CA ALA A 57 -13.77 11.85 -12.08
C ALA A 57 -13.83 13.04 -13.04
N ALA A 58 -15.01 13.63 -13.25
CA ALA A 58 -15.15 14.83 -14.06
C ALA A 58 -14.36 16.01 -13.48
N ASN A 59 -14.37 16.19 -12.15
CA ASN A 59 -13.61 17.21 -11.46
C ASN A 59 -12.10 16.98 -11.60
N PHE A 60 -11.64 15.73 -11.46
CA PHE A 60 -10.24 15.36 -11.63
C PHE A 60 -9.77 15.62 -13.07
N ARG A 61 -10.57 15.24 -14.08
CA ARG A 61 -10.30 15.48 -15.50
C ARG A 61 -10.11 16.97 -15.81
N ARG A 62 -10.93 17.85 -15.22
CA ARG A 62 -10.75 19.31 -15.33
C ARG A 62 -9.50 19.78 -14.58
N GLY A 63 -9.26 19.26 -13.38
CA GLY A 63 -8.05 19.56 -12.61
C GLY A 63 -6.76 19.19 -13.33
N ALA A 64 -6.79 18.11 -14.12
CA ALA A 64 -5.65 17.60 -14.88
C ALA A 64 -5.14 18.56 -15.96
N GLU A 65 -5.92 19.58 -16.35
CA GLU A 65 -5.46 20.65 -17.26
C GLU A 65 -4.30 21.47 -16.69
N ARG A 66 -4.08 21.40 -15.37
CA ARG A 66 -2.96 22.08 -14.69
C ARG A 66 -1.62 21.34 -14.82
N PHE A 67 -1.64 20.08 -15.22
CA PHE A 67 -0.42 19.30 -15.42
C PHE A 67 0.21 19.58 -16.78
N SER A 68 1.54 19.60 -16.84
CA SER A 68 2.26 19.54 -18.12
C SER A 68 2.37 18.09 -18.60
N GLU A 69 2.68 17.90 -19.88
CA GLU A 69 3.07 16.57 -20.36
C GLU A 69 4.45 16.17 -19.82
N PRO A 70 4.71 14.87 -19.56
CA PRO A 70 3.80 13.73 -19.74
C PRO A 70 2.85 13.45 -18.54
N GLU A 71 2.94 14.24 -17.46
CA GLU A 71 2.15 14.03 -16.23
C GLU A 71 0.65 14.11 -16.47
N ARG A 72 0.19 15.04 -17.32
CA ARG A 72 -1.22 15.16 -17.71
C ARG A 72 -1.75 13.86 -18.33
N SER A 73 -1.01 13.27 -19.26
CA SER A 73 -1.39 11.99 -19.86
C SER A 73 -1.47 10.85 -18.83
N VAL A 74 -0.56 10.83 -17.85
CA VAL A 74 -0.58 9.85 -16.75
C VAL A 74 -1.82 10.04 -15.88
N ALA A 75 -2.10 11.28 -15.48
CA ALA A 75 -3.25 11.64 -14.65
C ALA A 75 -4.57 11.20 -15.29
N LEU A 76 -4.76 11.50 -16.58
CA LEU A 76 -5.96 11.11 -17.32
C LEU A 76 -6.11 9.58 -17.41
N ARG A 77 -5.03 8.85 -17.73
CA ARG A 77 -5.06 7.38 -17.76
C ARG A 77 -5.40 6.78 -16.40
N HIS A 78 -4.80 7.26 -15.32
CA HIS A 78 -5.09 6.78 -13.97
C HIS A 78 -6.55 7.02 -13.58
N ASN A 79 -7.10 8.18 -13.94
CA ASN A 79 -8.52 8.47 -13.74
C ASN A 79 -9.42 7.54 -14.57
N ASP A 80 -9.12 7.33 -15.86
CA ASP A 80 -9.91 6.45 -16.72
C ASP A 80 -9.91 4.99 -16.21
N VAL A 81 -8.74 4.48 -15.80
CA VAL A 81 -8.61 3.14 -15.19
C VAL A 81 -9.41 3.05 -13.89
N GLN A 82 -9.39 4.09 -13.06
CA GLN A 82 -10.16 4.13 -11.82
C GLN A 82 -11.67 4.10 -12.08
N GLU A 83 -12.14 4.89 -13.05
CA GLU A 83 -13.55 4.88 -13.47
C GLU A 83 -13.96 3.49 -13.95
N GLN A 84 -13.16 2.89 -14.84
CA GLN A 84 -13.43 1.56 -15.38
C GLN A 84 -13.50 0.49 -14.29
N ARG A 85 -12.51 0.46 -13.38
CA ARG A 85 -12.42 -0.52 -12.29
C ARG A 85 -13.61 -0.48 -11.35
N CYS A 86 -14.11 0.72 -11.05
CA CYS A 86 -15.12 0.92 -10.03
C CYS A 86 -16.56 1.04 -10.55
N HIS A 87 -16.77 1.19 -11.87
CA HIS A 87 -18.07 1.48 -12.46
C HIS A 87 -19.21 0.60 -11.93
N ASP A 88 -19.08 -0.71 -12.11
CA ASP A 88 -20.14 -1.66 -11.74
C ASP A 88 -20.28 -1.80 -10.21
N LEU A 89 -19.18 -1.71 -9.48
CA LEU A 89 -19.19 -1.85 -8.02
C LEU A 89 -19.92 -0.67 -7.35
N ILE A 90 -19.74 0.54 -7.88
CA ILE A 90 -20.45 1.74 -7.41
C ILE A 90 -21.93 1.70 -7.79
N ALA A 91 -22.26 1.15 -8.96
CA ALA A 91 -23.65 0.99 -9.39
C ALA A 91 -24.49 0.13 -8.43
N GLN A 92 -23.85 -0.80 -7.69
CA GLN A 92 -24.49 -1.61 -6.65
C GLN A 92 -24.87 -0.81 -5.38
N LYS A 93 -24.29 0.38 -5.17
CA LYS A 93 -24.54 1.28 -4.01
C LYS A 93 -24.39 0.62 -2.63
N ALA A 94 -23.53 -0.39 -2.54
CA ALA A 94 -23.35 -1.20 -1.32
C ALA A 94 -22.07 -0.85 -0.54
N LEU A 95 -21.21 0.04 -1.06
CA LEU A 95 -19.94 0.36 -0.40
C LEU A 95 -20.19 1.23 0.84
N THR A 96 -19.73 0.77 1.99
CA THR A 96 -19.76 1.55 3.24
C THR A 96 -18.43 1.42 3.98
N PRO A 97 -18.03 2.42 4.78
CA PRO A 97 -16.84 2.31 5.64
C PRO A 97 -16.94 1.13 6.62
N ALA A 98 -18.15 0.81 7.07
CA ALA A 98 -18.40 -0.34 7.96
C ALA A 98 -18.05 -1.67 7.28
N LEU A 99 -18.44 -1.86 6.01
CA LEU A 99 -18.13 -3.06 5.25
C LEU A 99 -16.61 -3.24 5.05
N VAL A 100 -15.89 -2.15 4.77
CA VAL A 100 -14.42 -2.16 4.65
C VAL A 100 -13.79 -2.59 5.97
N ARG A 101 -14.21 -1.99 7.08
CA ARG A 101 -13.70 -2.30 8.42
C ARG A 101 -13.96 -3.76 8.81
N GLU A 102 -15.19 -4.23 8.65
CA GLU A 102 -15.56 -5.63 8.93
C GLU A 102 -14.70 -6.61 8.11
N SER A 103 -14.52 -6.32 6.82
CA SER A 103 -13.70 -7.15 5.93
C SER A 103 -12.23 -7.20 6.37
N LEU A 104 -11.66 -6.07 6.77
CA LEU A 104 -10.29 -6.00 7.32
C LEU A 104 -10.17 -6.75 8.66
N GLU A 105 -11.14 -6.60 9.56
CA GLU A 105 -11.16 -7.30 10.83
C GLU A 105 -11.18 -8.82 10.66
N ARG A 106 -12.05 -9.31 9.77
CA ARG A 106 -12.15 -10.73 9.44
C ARG A 106 -10.89 -11.23 8.72
N ALA A 107 -10.33 -10.46 7.80
CA ALA A 107 -9.09 -10.82 7.10
C ALA A 107 -7.90 -10.94 8.07
N ALA A 108 -7.76 -9.97 8.99
CA ALA A 108 -6.72 -10.00 10.01
C ALA A 108 -6.90 -11.19 10.98
N ALA A 109 -8.14 -11.45 11.42
CA ALA A 109 -8.45 -12.60 12.27
C ALA A 109 -8.16 -13.95 11.57
N ALA A 110 -8.29 -13.99 10.24
CA ALA A 110 -7.94 -15.14 9.41
C ALA A 110 -6.44 -15.20 9.04
N GLY A 111 -5.59 -14.33 9.61
CA GLY A 111 -4.14 -14.38 9.47
C GLY A 111 -3.58 -13.63 8.25
N ASP A 112 -4.35 -12.74 7.62
CA ASP A 112 -3.80 -11.90 6.56
C ASP A 112 -2.90 -10.78 7.14
N MET A 113 -1.64 -10.75 6.69
CA MET A 113 -0.64 -9.82 7.19
C MET A 113 -0.89 -8.37 6.77
N VAL A 114 -1.36 -8.12 5.55
CA VAL A 114 -1.67 -6.76 5.08
C VAL A 114 -2.80 -6.17 5.92
N ALA A 115 -3.87 -6.93 6.13
CA ALA A 115 -4.98 -6.51 6.99
C ALA A 115 -4.52 -6.30 8.45
N SER A 116 -3.64 -7.16 8.95
CA SER A 116 -3.05 -7.02 10.28
C SER A 116 -2.18 -5.76 10.40
N THR A 117 -1.41 -5.40 9.37
CA THR A 117 -0.61 -4.17 9.34
C THR A 117 -1.49 -2.92 9.30
N ILE A 118 -2.57 -2.92 8.52
CA ILE A 118 -3.51 -1.78 8.48
C ILE A 118 -4.08 -1.53 9.88
N LYS A 119 -4.51 -2.58 10.58
CA LYS A 119 -5.00 -2.46 11.97
C LYS A 119 -3.92 -2.02 12.94
N LEU A 120 -2.67 -2.45 12.73
CA LEU A 120 -1.55 -2.03 13.56
C LEU A 120 -1.29 -0.53 13.41
N ASP A 121 -1.35 0.00 12.19
CA ASP A 121 -1.15 1.44 11.90
C ASP A 121 -2.14 2.33 12.68
N GLU A 122 -3.36 1.82 12.95
CA GLU A 122 -4.38 2.52 13.74
C GLU A 122 -4.14 2.49 15.26
N GLN A 123 -3.31 1.58 15.77
CA GLN A 123 -3.25 1.22 17.21
C GLN A 123 -1.85 1.34 17.83
N TRP A 124 -0.80 1.43 17.02
CA TRP A 124 0.58 1.27 17.50
C TRP A 124 1.04 2.39 18.45
N ALA A 125 0.41 3.58 18.40
CA ALA A 125 0.84 4.74 19.17
C ALA A 125 0.85 4.50 20.70
N ASP A 126 -0.13 3.76 21.21
CA ASP A 126 -0.27 3.44 22.63
C ASP A 126 0.36 2.09 23.00
N MET A 127 1.03 1.43 22.05
CA MET A 127 1.53 0.08 22.21
C MET A 127 2.87 0.05 22.96
N PRO A 128 3.08 -0.89 23.90
CA PRO A 128 4.39 -1.09 24.51
C PRO A 128 5.48 -1.35 23.45
N PRO A 129 6.67 -0.71 23.54
CA PRO A 129 7.71 -0.82 22.51
C PRO A 129 8.09 -2.25 22.13
N ASN A 130 8.21 -3.15 23.12
CA ASN A 130 8.55 -4.56 22.86
C ASN A 130 7.43 -5.30 22.12
N GLU A 131 6.16 -5.00 22.43
CA GLU A 131 5.03 -5.58 21.72
C GLU A 131 5.00 -5.10 20.27
N LEU A 132 5.24 -3.81 20.03
CA LEU A 132 5.31 -3.26 18.67
C LEU A 132 6.43 -3.90 17.86
N LYS A 133 7.64 -4.04 18.44
CA LYS A 133 8.78 -4.70 17.80
C LYS A 133 8.48 -6.14 17.40
N GLU A 134 7.82 -6.91 18.26
CA GLU A 134 7.38 -8.28 17.94
C GLU A 134 6.44 -8.30 16.71
N LYS A 135 5.46 -7.39 16.67
CA LYS A 135 4.54 -7.30 15.52
C LYS A 135 5.26 -6.89 14.24
N LEU A 136 6.16 -5.91 14.29
CA LEU A 136 6.97 -5.48 13.15
C LEU A 136 7.88 -6.60 12.64
N ARG A 137 8.50 -7.39 13.53
CA ARG A 137 9.25 -8.59 13.14
C ARG A 137 8.35 -9.61 12.44
N GLY A 138 7.12 -9.81 12.90
CA GLY A 138 6.13 -10.65 12.23
C GLY A 138 5.81 -10.18 10.80
N ILE A 139 5.62 -8.88 10.61
CA ILE A 139 5.38 -8.28 9.28
C ILE A 139 6.58 -8.54 8.37
N VAL A 140 7.79 -8.25 8.83
CA VAL A 140 9.00 -8.47 8.04
C VAL A 140 9.23 -9.95 7.73
N ALA A 141 8.96 -10.84 8.70
CA ALA A 141 9.08 -12.29 8.52
C ALA A 141 8.11 -12.85 7.47
N SER A 142 6.96 -12.19 7.25
CA SER A 142 6.01 -12.57 6.19
C SER A 142 6.56 -12.38 4.78
N ARG A 143 7.54 -11.47 4.61
CA ARG A 143 8.06 -11.03 3.30
C ARG A 143 6.98 -10.56 2.32
N ASP A 144 5.83 -10.13 2.84
CA ASP A 144 4.74 -9.58 2.03
C ASP A 144 5.06 -8.11 1.73
N GLY A 145 5.39 -7.81 0.47
CA GLY A 145 5.77 -6.46 0.03
C GLY A 145 4.68 -5.42 0.29
N GLU A 146 3.39 -5.75 0.19
CA GLU A 146 2.31 -4.82 0.52
C GLU A 146 2.29 -4.51 2.02
N ALA A 147 2.43 -5.53 2.87
CA ALA A 147 2.45 -5.35 4.32
C ALA A 147 3.69 -4.56 4.78
N ILE A 148 4.86 -4.82 4.21
CA ILE A 148 6.10 -4.09 4.51
C ILE A 148 6.00 -2.63 4.04
N GLY A 149 5.39 -2.40 2.87
CA GLY A 149 5.18 -1.05 2.36
C GLY A 149 4.24 -0.20 3.21
N LEU A 150 3.19 -0.82 3.78
CA LEU A 150 2.31 -0.17 4.76
C LEU A 150 3.03 0.12 6.08
N MET A 151 3.87 -0.81 6.54
CA MET A 151 4.63 -0.67 7.78
C MET A 151 5.54 0.56 7.78
N ALA A 152 6.01 1.02 6.62
CA ALA A 152 6.94 2.13 6.48
C ALA A 152 6.44 3.42 7.18
N THR A 153 5.13 3.70 7.18
CA THR A 153 4.55 4.88 7.84
C THR A 153 4.87 4.92 9.33
N MET A 154 4.86 3.77 9.99
CA MET A 154 5.22 3.63 11.40
C MET A 154 6.72 3.83 11.63
N LEU A 155 7.58 3.64 10.63
CA LEU A 155 9.05 3.66 10.75
C LEU A 155 9.69 4.96 10.28
N GLY A 156 8.90 5.92 9.77
CA GLY A 156 9.41 7.17 9.25
C GLY A 156 9.78 8.23 10.30
N PRO A 157 10.09 9.47 9.86
CA PRO A 157 10.47 10.57 10.75
C PRO A 157 9.41 10.86 11.81
N ARG A 158 9.86 11.18 13.04
CA ARG A 158 8.98 11.61 14.13
C ARG A 158 9.58 12.79 14.88
N GLU A 159 8.70 13.69 15.33
CA GLU A 159 9.07 14.85 16.14
C GLU A 159 9.26 14.49 17.64
N GLU A 160 8.63 13.41 18.11
CA GLU A 160 8.71 12.94 19.50
C GLU A 160 9.44 11.59 19.64
N GLU A 161 10.02 11.35 20.83
CA GLU A 161 10.92 10.24 21.22
C GLU A 161 10.63 8.90 20.50
N PRO A 162 11.64 8.27 19.88
CA PRO A 162 11.44 7.08 19.07
C PRO A 162 11.11 5.87 19.97
N THR A 163 9.84 5.48 20.03
CA THR A 163 9.45 4.19 20.61
C THR A 163 10.07 2.99 19.86
N LEU A 164 10.59 3.23 18.65
CA LEU A 164 11.22 2.26 17.79
C LEU A 164 12.73 2.52 17.67
N ASN A 165 13.46 2.18 18.73
CA ASN A 165 14.92 2.15 18.69
C ASN A 165 15.40 0.97 17.83
N GLY A 166 15.62 1.21 16.54
CA GLY A 166 16.20 0.27 15.59
C GLY A 166 17.02 1.01 14.51
N PRO A 167 18.04 0.38 13.92
CA PRO A 167 18.94 1.03 12.96
C PRO A 167 18.27 1.45 11.63
N PHE A 168 17.01 1.08 11.44
CA PHE A 168 16.22 1.34 10.23
C PHE A 168 14.87 2.00 10.55
N ALA A 169 14.82 2.90 11.54
CA ALA A 169 13.62 3.63 11.90
C ALA A 169 13.94 5.05 12.39
N GLY A 170 12.99 5.98 12.17
CA GLY A 170 13.02 7.33 12.74
C GLY A 170 13.58 8.40 11.81
N THR A 171 14.08 8.05 10.62
CA THR A 171 14.58 9.02 9.64
C THR A 171 13.85 8.94 8.30
N GLN A 172 14.00 9.98 7.48
CA GLN A 172 13.37 10.03 6.15
C GLN A 172 13.96 8.99 5.21
N ASP A 173 15.26 8.71 5.31
CA ASP A 173 15.92 7.67 4.54
C ASP A 173 15.58 6.26 5.04
N ASP A 174 15.22 6.07 6.32
CA ASP A 174 14.61 4.80 6.77
C ASP A 174 13.24 4.56 6.13
N TYR A 175 12.37 5.58 6.19
CA TYR A 175 11.06 5.53 5.54
C TYR A 175 11.18 5.14 4.06
N ILE A 176 12.08 5.81 3.34
CA ILE A 176 12.33 5.55 1.93
C ILE A 176 12.88 4.14 1.73
N ALA A 177 13.84 3.69 2.54
CA ALA A 177 14.42 2.35 2.41
C ALA A 177 13.33 1.27 2.53
N TRP A 178 12.41 1.40 3.50
CA TRP A 178 11.28 0.47 3.65
C TRP A 178 10.33 0.46 2.45
N LEU A 179 10.02 1.65 1.91
CA LEU A 179 9.21 1.76 0.71
C LEU A 179 9.83 1.06 -0.50
N LEU A 180 11.16 1.15 -0.68
CA LEU A 180 11.84 0.54 -1.81
C LEU A 180 12.03 -0.99 -1.61
N VAL A 181 12.34 -1.42 -0.38
CA VAL A 181 12.36 -2.85 0.00
C VAL A 181 11.01 -3.52 -0.26
N ALA A 182 9.90 -2.82 -0.01
CA ALA A 182 8.57 -3.33 -0.33
C ALA A 182 8.40 -3.64 -1.83
N CYS A 183 8.91 -2.77 -2.71
CA CYS A 183 8.92 -3.00 -4.16
C CYS A 183 9.76 -4.23 -4.51
N ASP A 184 10.96 -4.36 -3.94
CA ASP A 184 11.85 -5.51 -4.17
C ASP A 184 11.26 -6.84 -3.66
N LEU A 185 10.36 -6.77 -2.67
CA LEU A 185 9.62 -7.92 -2.12
C LEU A 185 8.24 -8.16 -2.76
N GLY A 186 7.97 -7.53 -3.91
CA GLY A 186 6.82 -7.88 -4.76
C GLY A 186 5.60 -6.95 -4.65
N ARG A 187 5.70 -5.81 -3.95
CA ARG A 187 4.72 -4.73 -4.10
C ARG A 187 4.79 -4.17 -5.52
N ASP A 188 3.65 -4.03 -6.20
CA ASP A 188 3.65 -3.45 -7.55
C ASP A 188 3.95 -1.95 -7.48
N CYS A 189 5.16 -1.61 -7.89
CA CYS A 189 5.68 -0.24 -7.94
C CYS A 189 5.80 0.29 -9.37
N SER A 190 5.22 -0.41 -10.35
CA SER A 190 5.27 -0.02 -11.76
C SER A 190 4.47 1.25 -12.05
N PRO A 191 4.72 1.96 -13.18
CA PRO A 191 4.00 3.19 -13.56
C PRO A 191 2.48 3.08 -13.63
N ASN A 192 1.95 1.87 -13.86
CA ASN A 192 0.50 1.62 -13.96
C ASN A 192 -0.08 0.97 -12.70
N SER A 193 0.74 0.80 -11.65
CA SER A 193 0.36 0.16 -10.41
C SER A 193 -0.82 0.84 -9.72
N ARG A 194 -1.49 0.10 -8.85
CA ARG A 194 -2.47 0.68 -7.92
C ARG A 194 -1.84 1.73 -7.01
N LEU A 195 -0.62 1.50 -6.55
CA LEU A 195 0.11 2.43 -5.69
C LEU A 195 0.25 3.82 -6.34
N LEU A 196 0.73 3.88 -7.58
CA LEU A 196 0.87 5.15 -8.29
C LEU A 196 -0.45 5.77 -8.72
N ARG A 197 -1.45 4.94 -9.05
CA ARG A 197 -2.80 5.44 -9.31
C ARG A 197 -3.40 6.10 -8.07
N GLU A 198 -3.32 5.45 -6.91
CA GLU A 198 -3.82 5.98 -5.64
C GLU A 198 -3.09 7.27 -5.25
N LEU A 199 -1.77 7.30 -5.36
CA LEU A 199 -0.96 8.50 -5.15
C LEU A 199 -1.43 9.66 -6.03
N CYS A 200 -1.59 9.42 -7.33
CA CYS A 200 -2.03 10.43 -8.29
C CYS A 200 -3.41 10.98 -7.96
N LEU A 201 -4.38 10.11 -7.70
CA LEU A 201 -5.77 10.50 -7.49
C LEU A 201 -6.04 11.14 -6.12
N THR A 202 -5.17 10.93 -5.13
CA THR A 202 -5.33 11.47 -3.77
C THR A 202 -4.47 12.71 -3.53
N THR A 203 -3.26 12.77 -4.10
CA THR A 203 -2.30 13.85 -3.84
C THR A 203 -2.12 14.82 -5.01
N ASN A 204 -2.74 14.54 -6.17
CA ASN A 204 -2.50 15.26 -7.43
C ASN A 204 -1.02 15.26 -7.85
N ARG A 205 -0.27 14.21 -7.52
CA ARG A 205 1.09 13.96 -8.02
C ARG A 205 1.07 12.73 -8.90
N CYS A 206 1.24 12.90 -10.20
CA CYS A 206 1.03 11.83 -11.18
C CYS A 206 2.33 11.51 -11.93
N PRO A 207 3.33 10.93 -11.24
CA PRO A 207 4.67 10.73 -11.80
C PRO A 207 4.62 9.82 -13.03
N PRO A 208 5.38 10.14 -14.10
CA PRO A 208 5.41 9.33 -15.32
C PRO A 208 6.28 8.06 -15.21
N GLY A 209 7.18 8.01 -14.23
CA GLY A 209 8.07 6.89 -13.97
C GLY A 209 7.48 5.88 -12.98
N ASP A 210 8.32 4.96 -12.54
CA ASP A 210 7.95 4.02 -11.48
C ASP A 210 7.96 4.70 -10.09
N TYR A 211 7.60 3.95 -9.05
CA TYR A 211 7.57 4.51 -7.70
C TYR A 211 8.96 4.92 -7.19
N ARG A 212 10.03 4.24 -7.62
CA ARG A 212 11.41 4.58 -7.23
C ARG A 212 11.85 5.91 -7.87
N ASP A 213 11.45 6.16 -9.11
CA ASP A 213 11.63 7.46 -9.77
C ASP A 213 10.89 8.58 -9.02
N TYR A 214 9.65 8.33 -8.61
CA TYR A 214 8.88 9.28 -7.81
C TYR A 214 9.56 9.58 -6.47
N VAL A 215 9.97 8.55 -5.73
CA VAL A 215 10.69 8.69 -4.45
C VAL A 215 11.93 9.57 -4.63
N ARG A 216 12.75 9.26 -5.64
CA ARG A 216 13.98 10.01 -5.96
C ARG A 216 13.70 11.48 -6.28
N ALA A 217 12.64 11.76 -7.03
CA ALA A 217 12.34 13.11 -7.51
C ALA A 217 11.56 13.98 -6.51
N SER A 218 10.77 13.36 -5.63
CA SER A 218 9.72 14.06 -4.86
C SER A 218 9.76 13.85 -3.36
N LEU A 219 10.39 12.80 -2.85
CA LEU A 219 10.37 12.43 -1.43
C LEU A 219 11.73 12.54 -0.74
N ALA A 220 12.81 12.76 -1.49
CA ALA A 220 14.16 12.69 -0.98
C ALA A 220 15.04 13.80 -1.56
N THR A 221 15.96 14.32 -0.75
CA THR A 221 17.17 14.97 -1.29
C THR A 221 18.08 13.90 -1.92
N PRO A 222 19.03 14.28 -2.82
CA PRO A 222 19.98 13.32 -3.37
C PRO A 222 20.74 12.54 -2.29
N GLN A 223 21.11 13.18 -1.19
CA GLN A 223 21.81 12.54 -0.07
C GLN A 223 20.91 11.52 0.66
N GLN A 224 19.65 11.88 0.95
CA GLN A 224 18.69 10.97 1.56
C GLN A 224 18.42 9.76 0.68
N PHE A 225 18.27 9.97 -0.64
CA PHE A 225 18.06 8.87 -1.57
C PHE A 225 19.25 7.92 -1.60
N GLN A 226 20.48 8.42 -1.66
CA GLN A 226 21.68 7.57 -1.61
C GLN A 226 21.80 6.79 -0.29
N SER A 227 21.52 7.44 0.85
CA SER A 227 21.48 6.76 2.15
C SER A 227 20.44 5.65 2.17
N ALA A 228 19.24 5.92 1.65
CA ALA A 228 18.16 4.96 1.58
C ALA A 228 18.50 3.74 0.71
N LEU A 229 19.22 3.90 -0.41
CA LEU A 229 19.67 2.77 -1.24
C LEU A 229 20.66 1.84 -0.50
N VAL A 230 21.53 2.39 0.34
CA VAL A 230 22.43 1.59 1.18
C VAL A 230 21.64 0.82 2.24
N LYS A 231 20.68 1.48 2.89
CA LYS A 231 19.79 0.88 3.88
C LYS A 231 18.90 -0.19 3.28
N GLU A 232 18.31 0.06 2.11
CA GLU A 232 17.51 -0.88 1.33
C GLU A 232 18.26 -2.19 1.10
N LYS A 233 19.48 -2.11 0.55
CA LYS A 233 20.31 -3.30 0.29
C LYS A 233 20.59 -4.08 1.57
N THR A 234 20.86 -3.38 2.66
CA THR A 234 21.16 -3.98 3.97
C THR A 234 19.91 -4.66 4.54
N LEU A 235 18.77 -3.97 4.54
CA LEU A 235 17.48 -4.50 4.95
C LEU A 235 17.11 -5.75 4.15
N LEU A 236 17.18 -5.68 2.82
CA LEU A 236 16.84 -6.81 1.96
C LEU A 236 17.70 -8.05 2.27
N GLY A 237 18.99 -7.85 2.57
CA GLY A 237 19.89 -8.91 3.05
C GLY A 237 19.42 -9.51 4.37
N LEU A 238 19.19 -8.67 5.40
CA LEU A 238 18.71 -9.13 6.72
C LEU A 238 17.38 -9.88 6.62
N ILE A 239 16.46 -9.41 5.79
CA ILE A 239 15.15 -10.05 5.57
C ILE A 239 15.31 -11.41 4.90
N THR A 240 16.18 -11.50 3.89
CA THR A 240 16.45 -12.74 3.15
C THR A 240 17.12 -13.78 4.05
N ASP A 241 18.01 -13.34 4.94
CA ASP A 241 18.74 -14.19 5.88
C ASP A 241 17.93 -14.54 7.14
N GLY A 242 16.75 -13.95 7.33
CA GLY A 242 15.92 -14.18 8.51
C GLY A 242 16.41 -13.51 9.79
N ARG A 243 17.27 -12.49 9.67
CA ARG A 243 17.94 -11.79 10.78
C ARG A 243 17.09 -10.64 11.34
N PHE A 244 15.82 -10.92 11.62
CA PHE A 244 14.82 -9.89 11.97
C PHE A 244 15.11 -9.18 13.31
N GLN A 245 15.78 -9.86 14.24
CA GLN A 245 16.20 -9.28 15.52
C GLN A 245 17.23 -8.16 15.35
N GLU A 246 17.96 -8.11 14.24
CA GLU A 246 18.90 -7.02 13.96
C GLU A 246 18.21 -5.79 13.34
N ILE A 247 17.03 -6.00 12.78
CA ILE A 247 16.18 -4.92 12.26
C ILE A 247 15.44 -4.25 13.44
N PHE A 248 14.90 -5.06 14.35
CA PHE A 248 14.17 -4.62 15.54
C PHE A 248 14.68 -5.36 16.79
N PRO A 249 15.78 -4.86 17.42
CA PRO A 249 16.40 -5.47 18.60
C PRO A 249 15.59 -5.29 19.87
#